data_AF-A0A7U2F5G8-F1
#
_entry.id   AF-A0A7U2F5G8-F1
#
_cell.length_a   1.000
_cell.length_b   1.000
_cell.length_c   1.000
_cell.angle_alpha   90.00
_cell.angle_beta   90.00
_cell.angle_gamma   90.00
#
_symmetry.space_group_name_H-M   'P 1'
#
loop_
_entity.id
_entity.type
_entity.pdbx_description
1 polymer ?
#
loop_
_entity_poly.entity_id
_entity_poly.type
_entity_poly.pdbx_seq_one_letter_code
_entity_poly.pdbx_strand_id
1 'polypeptide(L)'
;MVKLDRSIYNIRVKPEYSVNAAYVEYLNSDDIMRSTSAQVHYTTGSEAVMRAFDSYGGEVHGTQLKSLASLLARGIRVALIHGDADIICNWYGGENASLELAELMPGYRDIFPIAGYADIMVINSYIGGHVCQYGNLSFS
;
A
#
# COMPACT_ATOMS: atom_id res chain seq x y z
N MET A 1 -19.77 8.96 7.14
CA MET A 1 -19.09 8.20 6.08
C MET A 1 -19.93 8.30 4.82
N VAL A 2 -19.42 8.91 3.76
CA VAL A 2 -20.13 8.98 2.47
C VAL A 2 -20.28 7.55 1.95
N LYS A 3 -21.50 7.14 1.63
CA LYS A 3 -21.75 5.80 1.08
C LYS A 3 -21.34 5.84 -0.39
N LEU A 4 -20.14 5.36 -0.68
CA LEU A 4 -19.67 5.23 -2.06
C LEU A 4 -20.47 4.14 -2.77
N ASP A 5 -20.81 4.37 -4.03
CA ASP A 5 -21.48 3.40 -4.90
C ASP A 5 -20.49 2.40 -5.54
N ARG A 6 -19.22 2.46 -5.11
CA ARG A 6 -18.09 1.61 -5.54
C ARG A 6 -17.30 1.12 -4.34
N SER A 7 -16.61 0.00 -4.53
CA SER A 7 -15.69 -0.54 -3.51
C SER A 7 -14.55 0.45 -3.25
N ILE A 8 -14.23 0.67 -1.98
CA ILE A 8 -13.10 1.52 -1.58
C ILE A 8 -11.74 0.95 -2.01
N TYR A 9 -11.68 -0.35 -2.30
CA TYR A 9 -10.46 -1.04 -2.71
C TYR A 9 -10.34 -1.20 -4.25
N ASN A 10 -11.43 -0.94 -4.99
CA ASN A 10 -11.45 -1.03 -6.44
C ASN A 10 -12.64 -0.25 -7.02
N ILE A 11 -12.38 0.92 -7.62
CA ILE A 11 -13.40 1.79 -8.21
C ILE A 11 -14.20 1.15 -9.36
N ARG A 12 -13.67 0.07 -9.95
CA ARG A 12 -14.27 -0.62 -11.11
C ARG A 12 -15.39 -1.57 -10.71
N VAL A 13 -15.55 -1.87 -9.42
CA VAL A 13 -16.54 -2.82 -8.91
C VAL A 13 -17.46 -2.19 -7.86
N LYS A 14 -18.65 -2.78 -7.70
CA LYS A 14 -19.58 -2.38 -6.64
C LYS A 14 -19.09 -2.83 -5.26
N PRO A 15 -19.53 -2.17 -4.15
CA PRO A 15 -19.04 -2.48 -2.80
C PRO A 15 -19.25 -3.93 -2.35
N GLU A 16 -20.28 -4.59 -2.86
CA GLU A 16 -20.60 -6.00 -2.55
C GLU A 16 -19.60 -7.01 -3.14
N TYR A 17 -18.77 -6.60 -4.10
CA TYR A 17 -17.70 -7.44 -4.65
C TYR A 17 -16.44 -7.26 -3.81
N SER A 18 -16.23 -8.20 -2.88
CA SER A 18 -15.02 -8.29 -2.05
C SER A 18 -14.26 -9.58 -2.33
N VAL A 19 -13.06 -9.70 -1.76
CA VAL A 19 -12.30 -10.96 -1.76
C VAL A 19 -13.14 -12.04 -1.10
N ASN A 20 -13.28 -13.19 -1.77
CA ASN A 20 -14.01 -14.34 -1.24
C ASN A 20 -13.45 -14.73 0.14
N ALA A 21 -14.34 -14.87 1.13
CA ALA A 21 -13.97 -15.20 2.51
C ALA A 21 -13.67 -16.70 2.76
N ALA A 22 -13.68 -17.56 1.74
CA ALA A 22 -13.42 -19.00 1.86
C ALA A 22 -12.08 -19.33 2.54
N TYR A 23 -11.08 -18.46 2.45
CA TYR A 23 -9.83 -18.64 3.18
C TYR A 23 -10.03 -18.60 4.71
N VAL A 24 -11.01 -17.83 5.20
CA VAL A 24 -11.36 -17.77 6.64
C VAL A 24 -11.90 -19.12 7.10
N GLU A 25 -12.78 -19.74 6.30
CA GLU A 25 -13.31 -21.08 6.58
C GLU A 25 -12.19 -22.13 6.56
N TYR A 26 -11.33 -22.07 5.54
CA TYR A 26 -10.18 -22.96 5.42
C TYR A 26 -9.24 -22.87 6.63
N LEU A 27 -8.86 -21.65 7.04
CA LEU A 27 -7.98 -21.42 8.18
C LEU A 27 -8.60 -21.84 9.52
N ASN A 28 -9.92 -21.87 9.61
CA ASN A 28 -10.68 -22.31 10.78
C ASN A 28 -11.11 -23.78 10.73
N SER A 29 -10.68 -24.54 9.73
CA SER A 29 -10.89 -25.98 9.73
C SER A 29 -10.04 -26.65 10.81
N ASP A 30 -10.61 -27.68 11.44
CA ASP A 30 -9.98 -28.44 12.51
C ASP A 30 -8.57 -28.92 12.16
N ASP A 31 -8.38 -29.45 10.95
CA ASP A 31 -7.10 -30.00 10.51
C ASP A 31 -6.05 -28.90 10.37
N ILE A 32 -6.43 -27.73 9.84
CA ILE A 32 -5.52 -26.58 9.73
C ILE A 32 -5.18 -26.02 11.10
N MET A 33 -6.15 -25.85 11.99
CA MET A 33 -5.89 -25.37 13.36
C MET A 33 -4.98 -26.32 14.14
N ARG A 34 -5.22 -27.64 14.07
CA ARG A 34 -4.35 -28.64 14.73
C ARG A 34 -2.94 -28.64 14.13
N SER A 35 -2.82 -28.62 12.81
CA SER A 35 -1.51 -28.65 12.14
C SER A 35 -0.67 -27.39 12.43
N THR A 36 -1.31 -26.24 12.61
CA THR A 36 -0.65 -24.96 12.93
C THR A 36 -0.55 -24.71 14.45
N SER A 37 -1.14 -25.56 15.28
CA SER A 37 -1.29 -25.36 16.72
C SER A 37 -1.99 -24.04 17.09
N ALA A 38 -2.86 -23.54 16.21
CA ALA A 38 -3.64 -22.33 16.46
C ALA A 38 -4.62 -22.57 17.62
N GLN A 39 -4.58 -21.69 18.62
CA GLN A 39 -5.40 -21.81 19.84
C GLN A 39 -6.75 -21.09 19.74
N VAL A 40 -6.91 -20.22 18.75
CA VAL A 40 -8.13 -19.42 18.53
C VAL A 40 -8.47 -19.39 17.05
N HIS A 41 -9.75 -19.20 16.75
CA HIS A 41 -10.20 -19.03 15.37
C HIS A 41 -9.59 -17.78 14.73
N TYR A 42 -9.16 -17.93 13.50
CA TYR A 42 -8.72 -16.86 12.63
C TYR A 42 -9.87 -15.88 12.34
N THR A 43 -9.55 -14.59 12.41
CA THR A 43 -10.37 -13.49 11.91
C THR A 43 -9.55 -12.64 10.95
N THR A 44 -10.20 -11.96 10.01
CA THR A 44 -9.52 -11.12 8.99
C THR A 44 -8.85 -9.87 9.58
N GLY A 45 -9.27 -9.47 10.77
CA GLY A 45 -8.68 -8.39 11.56
C GLY A 45 -9.15 -8.47 13.01
N SER A 46 -8.58 -7.60 13.86
CA SER A 46 -8.97 -7.48 15.27
C SER A 46 -9.56 -6.10 15.51
N GLU A 47 -10.87 -6.04 15.75
CA GLU A 47 -11.53 -4.77 16.09
C GLU A 47 -10.99 -4.14 17.36
N ALA A 48 -10.55 -4.95 18.32
CA ALA A 48 -9.94 -4.45 19.56
C ALA A 48 -8.64 -3.70 19.27
N VAL A 49 -7.80 -4.24 18.38
CA VAL A 49 -6.56 -3.57 17.94
C VAL A 49 -6.88 -2.33 17.13
N MET A 50 -7.82 -2.41 16.18
CA MET A 50 -8.23 -1.26 15.37
C MET A 50 -8.73 -0.10 16.25
N ARG A 51 -9.65 -0.37 17.18
CA ARG A 51 -10.15 0.64 18.14
C ARG A 51 -9.05 1.23 19.01
N ALA A 52 -8.07 0.42 19.41
CA ALA A 52 -6.92 0.93 20.15
C ALA A 52 -6.14 1.94 19.30
N PHE A 53 -5.77 1.60 18.05
CA PHE A 53 -5.07 2.52 17.14
C PHE A 53 -5.85 3.82 16.89
N ASP A 54 -7.17 3.72 16.69
CA ASP A 54 -8.04 4.89 16.51
C ASP A 54 -8.01 5.81 17.74
N SER A 55 -8.07 5.22 18.95
CA SER A 55 -8.11 5.98 20.21
C SER A 55 -6.80 6.72 20.53
N TYR A 56 -5.65 6.24 20.01
CA TYR A 56 -4.34 6.84 20.23
C TYR A 56 -3.84 7.70 19.06
N GLY A 57 -4.65 7.88 18.00
CA GLY A 57 -4.29 8.72 16.85
C GLY A 57 -3.22 8.11 15.94
N GLY A 58 -3.20 6.78 15.83
CA GLY A 58 -2.17 6.02 15.10
C GLY A 58 -1.96 6.47 13.64
N GLU A 59 -3.03 6.86 12.96
CA GLU A 59 -2.98 7.24 11.55
C GLU A 59 -2.32 8.61 11.30
N VAL A 60 -2.20 9.47 12.32
CA VAL A 60 -1.87 10.90 12.16
C VAL A 60 -0.51 11.28 12.75
N HIS A 61 0.36 10.30 13.04
CA HIS A 61 1.67 10.59 13.65
C HIS A 61 2.57 11.49 12.76
N GLY A 62 2.37 11.51 11.43
CA GLY A 62 3.05 12.44 10.51
C GLY A 62 4.56 12.23 10.37
N THR A 63 5.10 11.11 10.84
CA THR A 63 6.53 10.78 10.82
C THR A 63 6.93 9.86 9.67
N GLN A 64 5.97 9.37 8.89
CA GLN A 64 6.18 8.33 7.87
C GLN A 64 7.16 8.79 6.78
N LEU A 65 6.93 9.96 6.17
CA LEU A 65 7.82 10.49 5.13
C LEU A 65 9.24 10.75 5.65
N LYS A 66 9.38 11.28 6.88
CA LYS A 66 10.69 11.49 7.52
C LYS A 66 11.42 10.16 7.74
N SER A 67 10.68 9.11 8.08
CA SER A 67 11.25 7.77 8.27
C SER A 67 11.72 7.18 6.93
N LEU A 68 10.93 7.32 5.86
CA LEU A 68 11.33 6.92 4.51
C LEU A 68 12.55 7.72 4.02
N ALA A 69 12.61 9.02 4.28
CA ALA A 69 13.76 9.86 3.95
C ALA A 69 15.02 9.37 4.67
N SER A 70 14.91 9.00 5.96
CA SER A 70 16.03 8.40 6.71
C SER A 70 16.53 7.09 6.10
N LEU A 71 15.64 6.25 5.56
CA LEU A 71 16.04 5.03 4.84
C LEU A 71 16.80 5.37 3.55
N LEU A 72 16.28 6.29 2.74
CA LEU A 72 16.94 6.75 1.51
C LEU A 72 18.33 7.34 1.80
N ALA A 73 18.46 8.15 2.86
CA ALA A 73 19.74 8.73 3.29
C ALA A 73 20.78 7.67 3.70
N ARG A 74 20.33 6.47 4.10
CA ARG A 74 21.18 5.31 4.40
C ARG A 74 21.46 4.43 3.18
N GLY A 75 21.04 4.85 1.99
CA GLY A 75 21.22 4.10 0.75
C GLY A 75 20.25 2.92 0.58
N ILE A 76 19.18 2.86 1.39
CA ILE A 76 18.14 1.83 1.27
C ILE A 76 17.19 2.23 0.15
N ARG A 77 16.80 1.25 -0.68
CA ARG A 77 15.82 1.45 -1.74
C ARG A 77 14.40 1.53 -1.17
N VAL A 78 13.64 2.52 -1.62
CA VAL A 78 12.23 2.73 -1.25
C VAL A 78 11.41 2.72 -2.54
N ALA A 79 10.47 1.78 -2.62
CA ALA A 79 9.52 1.68 -3.70
C ALA A 79 8.11 1.91 -3.16
N LEU A 80 7.39 2.86 -3.74
CA LEU A 80 5.97 3.11 -3.51
C LEU A 80 5.21 2.49 -4.67
N ILE A 81 4.36 1.50 -4.39
CA ILE A 81 3.64 0.72 -5.40
C ILE A 81 2.14 0.83 -5.13
N HIS A 82 1.38 1.36 -6.09
CA HIS A 82 -0.05 1.62 -5.95
C HIS A 82 -0.85 0.96 -7.08
N GLY A 83 -2.00 0.41 -6.73
CA GLY A 83 -2.97 -0.06 -7.71
C GLY A 83 -3.73 1.12 -8.33
N ASP A 84 -3.83 1.15 -9.65
CA ASP A 84 -4.49 2.23 -10.41
C ASP A 84 -6.01 2.36 -10.15
N ALA A 85 -6.62 1.34 -9.54
CA ALA A 85 -8.04 1.28 -9.23
C ALA A 85 -8.38 1.47 -7.74
N ASP A 86 -7.38 1.53 -6.84
CA ASP A 86 -7.63 1.70 -5.42
C ASP A 86 -8.10 3.13 -5.11
N ILE A 87 -9.11 3.28 -4.24
CA ILE A 87 -9.62 4.60 -3.82
C ILE A 87 -9.01 4.99 -2.48
N ILE A 88 -9.02 4.09 -1.50
CA ILE A 88 -8.66 4.43 -0.12
C ILE A 88 -7.17 4.75 0.01
N CYS A 89 -6.31 4.08 -0.74
CA CYS A 89 -4.87 4.38 -0.85
C CYS A 89 -4.45 4.59 -2.31
N ASN A 90 -5.20 5.44 -3.02
CA ASN A 90 -5.05 5.69 -4.46
C ASN A 90 -3.64 6.15 -4.88
N TRP A 91 -3.34 5.91 -6.16
CA TRP A 91 -2.05 6.22 -6.76
C TRP A 91 -1.76 7.73 -6.85
N TYR A 92 -2.77 8.60 -6.95
CA TYR A 92 -2.55 10.07 -6.90
C TYR A 92 -1.97 10.50 -5.54
N GLY A 93 -2.49 9.95 -4.45
CA GLY A 93 -1.95 10.17 -3.10
C GLY A 93 -0.54 9.61 -2.95
N GLY A 94 -0.28 8.43 -3.54
CA GLY A 94 1.05 7.83 -3.60
C GLY A 94 2.07 8.66 -4.39
N GLU A 95 1.66 9.21 -5.53
CA GLU A 95 2.50 10.08 -6.36
C GLU A 95 2.88 11.34 -5.58
N ASN A 96 1.90 12.03 -4.99
CA ASN A 96 2.16 13.19 -4.14
C ASN A 96 3.10 12.86 -2.97
N ALA A 97 2.88 11.72 -2.29
CA ALA A 97 3.78 11.27 -1.22
C ALA A 97 5.20 11.02 -1.72
N SER A 98 5.37 10.50 -2.94
CA SER A 98 6.68 10.30 -3.56
C SER A 98 7.40 11.61 -3.87
N LEU A 99 6.66 12.62 -4.34
CA LEU A 99 7.18 13.97 -4.61
C LEU A 99 7.55 14.67 -3.30
N GLU A 100 6.70 14.61 -2.28
CA GLU A 100 7.01 15.15 -0.95
C GLU A 100 8.22 14.45 -0.31
N LEU A 101 8.37 13.14 -0.51
CA LEU A 101 9.56 12.41 -0.07
C LEU A 101 10.82 12.90 -0.80
N ALA A 102 10.74 13.13 -2.11
CA ALA A 102 11.86 13.67 -2.89
C ALA A 102 12.25 15.09 -2.43
N GLU A 103 11.29 15.93 -2.07
CA GLU A 103 11.52 17.28 -1.50
C GLU A 103 12.33 17.23 -0.18
N LEU A 104 12.18 16.17 0.61
CA LEU A 104 12.93 15.98 1.87
C LEU A 104 14.36 15.47 1.65
N MET A 105 14.72 15.06 0.42
CA MET A 105 15.98 14.35 0.12
C MET A 105 16.92 15.18 -0.76
N PRO A 106 18.10 15.58 -0.25
CA PRO A 106 19.11 16.26 -1.06
C PRO A 106 19.48 15.44 -2.29
N GLY A 107 19.48 16.08 -3.47
CA GLY A 107 19.79 15.46 -4.75
C GLY A 107 18.61 14.76 -5.43
N TYR A 108 17.46 14.57 -4.76
CA TYR A 108 16.25 14.01 -5.36
C TYR A 108 15.28 15.09 -5.80
N ARG A 109 15.18 16.18 -5.01
CA ARG A 109 14.26 17.30 -5.21
C ARG A 109 14.13 17.78 -6.66
N ASP A 110 15.26 17.99 -7.35
CA ASP A 110 15.25 18.59 -8.68
C ASP A 110 15.17 17.55 -9.82
N ILE A 111 15.42 16.27 -9.53
CA ILE A 111 15.60 15.23 -10.55
C ILE A 111 14.43 14.25 -10.55
N PHE A 112 13.96 13.80 -9.38
CA PHE A 112 12.86 12.85 -9.28
C PHE A 112 11.56 13.39 -9.93
N PRO A 113 11.13 14.64 -9.71
CA PRO A 113 9.91 15.17 -10.34
C PRO A 113 9.96 15.26 -11.88
N ILE A 114 11.16 15.29 -12.47
CA ILE A 114 11.36 15.39 -13.93
C ILE A 114 11.86 14.08 -14.55
N ALA A 115 12.02 13.01 -13.77
CA ALA A 115 12.49 11.71 -14.26
C ALA A 115 11.51 11.09 -15.28
N GLY A 116 10.23 11.45 -15.19
CA GLY A 116 9.17 10.96 -16.06
C GLY A 116 8.82 9.50 -15.80
N TYR A 117 7.78 9.01 -16.48
CA TYR A 117 7.32 7.63 -16.38
C TYR A 117 7.89 6.76 -17.51
N ALA A 118 8.29 5.55 -17.16
CA ALA A 118 8.66 4.49 -18.09
C ALA A 118 7.83 3.22 -17.86
N ASP A 119 7.67 2.39 -18.88
CA ASP A 119 6.88 1.15 -18.80
C ASP A 119 7.57 0.08 -17.94
N ILE A 120 6.80 -0.57 -17.06
CA ILE A 120 7.19 -1.80 -16.37
C ILE A 120 6.80 -2.99 -17.24
N MET A 121 7.79 -3.59 -17.90
CA MET A 121 7.57 -4.77 -18.76
C MET A 121 7.58 -6.06 -17.92
N VAL A 122 6.42 -6.68 -17.77
CA VAL A 122 6.24 -7.99 -17.15
C VAL A 122 6.23 -9.03 -18.26
N ILE A 123 7.38 -9.69 -18.49
CA ILE A 123 7.63 -10.51 -19.68
C ILE A 123 7.67 -9.61 -20.94
N ASN A 124 8.37 -10.02 -22.00
CA ASN A 124 8.66 -9.18 -23.19
C ASN A 124 7.43 -8.66 -23.98
N SER A 125 6.20 -8.81 -23.48
CA SER A 125 4.97 -8.49 -24.20
C SER A 125 3.86 -7.85 -23.38
N TYR A 126 4.04 -7.59 -22.07
CA TYR A 126 2.98 -7.04 -21.23
C TYR A 126 3.49 -5.89 -20.36
N ILE A 127 2.85 -4.73 -20.49
CA ILE A 127 3.08 -3.57 -19.63
C ILE A 127 2.24 -3.78 -18.37
N GLY A 128 2.90 -4.04 -17.25
CA GLY A 128 2.27 -4.26 -15.94
C GLY A 128 2.05 -2.99 -15.12
N GLY A 129 2.55 -1.85 -15.60
CA GLY A 129 2.43 -0.55 -14.93
C GLY A 129 3.44 0.44 -15.49
N HIS A 130 3.57 1.58 -14.82
CA HIS A 130 4.54 2.61 -15.14
C HIS A 130 5.37 2.94 -13.90
N VAL A 131 6.60 3.40 -14.09
CA VAL A 131 7.49 3.77 -12.99
C VAL A 131 8.12 5.13 -13.24
N CYS A 132 8.08 6.00 -12.24
CA CYS A 132 8.97 7.15 -12.10
C CYS A 132 10.06 6.78 -11.10
N GLN A 133 11.34 6.91 -11.49
CA GLN A 133 12.45 6.47 -10.65
C GLN A 133 13.67 7.37 -10.79
N TYR A 134 14.30 7.67 -9.65
CA TYR A 134 15.63 8.26 -9.60
C TYR A 134 16.38 7.74 -8.38
N GLY A 135 17.64 7.34 -8.55
CA GLY A 135 18.47 6.78 -7.48
C GLY A 135 17.80 5.59 -6.80
N ASN A 136 17.60 5.69 -5.49
CA ASN A 136 17.00 4.65 -4.65
C ASN A 136 15.49 4.84 -4.40
N LEU A 137 14.83 5.82 -5.03
CA LEU A 137 13.40 6.08 -4.90
C LEU A 137 12.67 5.74 -6.20
N SER A 138 11.59 4.97 -6.10
CA SER A 138 10.67 4.71 -7.22
C SER A 138 9.20 4.84 -6.79
N PHE A 139 8.36 5.34 -7.69
CA PHE A 139 6.90 5.33 -7.60
C PHE A 139 6.32 4.60 -8.82
N SER A 140 5.36 3.70 -8.60
CA SER A 140 4.67 2.92 -9.64
C SER A 140 3.22 2.64 -9.32
#